data_AF-A0A401PTS9-F1
#
_entry.id   AF-A0A401PTS9-F1
#
_cell.length_a   1.000
_cell.length_b   1.000
_cell.length_c   1.000
_cell.angle_alpha   90.00
_cell.angle_beta   90.00
_cell.angle_gamma   90.00
#
_symmetry.space_group_name_H-M   'P 1'
#
loop_
_entity.id
_entity.type
_entity.pdbx_description
1 polymer ?
#
loop_
_entity_poly.entity_id
_entity_poly.type
_entity_poly.pdbx_seq_one_letter_code
_entity_poly.pdbx_strand_id
1 'polypeptide(L)'
;MDGTKPKYALSHINRKLTLEPKVTINSRIVVVGASEAGISFLETLVFCPHLRFNNITLISTCGLPGYHSSSRHGKFKASSHSYNHDDYAQMSLQTWVNVVTGKMIGIDRAAKHVLVTGDTKVPYEHLILCTGEQYQVPCPTGVDVKEMLTNENVTVDPDQQFMGKVPSNLFILNTYTDCENALHWLRKHDTMTHGRVLILLQVLL
;
A
#
# COMPACT_ATOMS: atom_id res chain seq x y z
N MET A 1 9.70 -6.07 28.00
CA MET A 1 10.33 -4.92 27.34
C MET A 1 11.49 -5.47 26.55
N ASP A 2 11.31 -5.63 25.25
CA ASP A 2 12.35 -6.19 24.38
C ASP A 2 13.38 -5.08 24.08
N GLY A 3 14.66 -5.37 24.30
CA GLY A 3 15.77 -4.42 24.30
C GLY A 3 16.33 -4.11 22.92
N THR A 4 15.51 -4.18 21.88
CA THR A 4 15.90 -3.92 20.50
C THR A 4 16.07 -2.42 20.28
N LYS A 5 17.32 -1.96 20.16
CA LYS A 5 17.63 -0.56 19.81
C LYS A 5 16.99 -0.24 18.45
N PRO A 6 16.27 0.89 18.32
CA PRO A 6 15.72 1.30 17.03
C PRO A 6 16.88 1.53 16.05
N LYS A 7 16.82 0.91 14.87
CA LYS A 7 17.79 1.18 13.82
C LYS A 7 17.54 2.58 13.24
N TYR A 8 18.62 3.24 12.87
CA TYR A 8 18.63 4.60 12.34
C TYR A 8 19.34 4.62 10.99
N ALA A 9 19.00 5.58 10.14
CA ALA A 9 19.77 5.82 8.94
C ALA A 9 21.09 6.52 9.24
N LEU A 10 22.17 5.96 8.71
CA LEU A 10 23.48 6.59 8.70
C LEU A 10 23.83 6.92 7.25
N SER A 11 23.83 8.21 6.91
CA SER A 11 24.23 8.68 5.57
C SER A 11 25.71 9.06 5.59
N HIS A 12 26.53 8.37 4.79
CA HIS A 12 27.93 8.71 4.59
C HIS A 12 28.13 9.35 3.21
N ILE A 13 28.74 10.54 3.18
CA ILE A 13 28.94 11.30 1.94
C ILE A 13 30.44 11.41 1.67
N ASN A 14 30.89 10.84 0.55
CA ASN A 14 32.29 10.93 0.12
C ASN A 14 32.58 12.26 -0.60
N ARG A 15 33.78 12.81 -0.40
CA ARG A 15 34.24 14.03 -1.09
C ARG A 15 34.18 13.91 -2.61
N LYS A 16 34.39 12.70 -3.15
CA LYS A 16 34.27 12.43 -4.60
C LYS A 16 32.81 12.62 -5.09
N LEU A 17 31.84 12.15 -4.31
CA LEU A 17 30.40 12.28 -4.62
C LEU A 17 29.87 13.70 -4.46
N THR A 18 30.55 14.57 -3.70
CA THR A 18 30.22 16.01 -3.62
C THR A 18 30.81 16.83 -4.76
N LEU A 19 31.88 16.34 -5.40
CA LEU A 19 32.60 17.06 -6.45
C LEU A 19 32.12 16.68 -7.86
N GLU A 20 31.45 15.54 -8.01
CA GLU A 20 30.83 15.17 -9.28
C GLU A 20 29.61 16.08 -9.57
N PRO A 21 29.54 16.70 -10.76
CA PRO A 21 28.42 17.55 -11.12
C PRO A 21 27.14 16.72 -11.19
N LYS A 22 26.13 17.09 -10.42
CA LYS A 22 24.80 16.46 -10.44
C LYS A 22 23.83 17.28 -11.27
N VAL A 23 23.15 16.61 -12.19
CA VAL A 23 22.05 17.25 -12.93
C VAL A 23 20.85 17.33 -11.99
N THR A 24 20.38 18.55 -11.73
CA THR A 24 19.20 18.77 -10.90
C THR A 24 17.95 18.67 -11.77
N ILE A 25 17.00 17.85 -11.35
CA ILE A 25 15.71 17.68 -12.00
C ILE A 25 14.66 18.24 -11.04
N ASN A 26 14.02 19.33 -11.43
CA ASN A 26 12.97 19.97 -10.66
C ASN A 26 11.56 19.58 -11.11
N SER A 27 11.43 18.42 -11.77
CA SER A 27 10.14 17.94 -12.23
C SER A 27 9.30 17.42 -11.07
N ARG A 28 7.98 17.65 -11.13
CA ARG A 28 7.01 17.15 -10.14
C ARG A 28 6.74 15.67 -10.38
N ILE A 29 7.46 14.81 -9.67
CA ILE A 29 7.30 13.36 -9.75
C ILE A 29 6.38 12.92 -8.61
N VAL A 30 5.20 12.41 -8.97
CA VAL A 30 4.20 11.91 -8.02
C VAL A 30 4.11 10.40 -8.15
N VAL A 31 4.36 9.70 -7.05
CA VAL A 31 4.20 8.24 -6.93
C VAL A 31 2.95 7.97 -6.10
N VAL A 32 2.04 7.15 -6.60
CA VAL A 32 0.82 6.74 -5.89
C VAL A 32 0.96 5.31 -5.43
N GLY A 33 0.84 5.10 -4.13
CA GLY A 33 0.96 3.79 -3.50
C GLY A 33 2.36 3.55 -2.93
N ALA A 34 2.41 3.21 -1.64
CA ALA A 34 3.62 2.78 -0.96
C ALA A 34 3.76 1.25 -0.99
N SER A 35 3.59 0.65 -2.18
CA SER A 35 3.91 -0.77 -2.40
C SER A 35 5.42 -0.98 -2.49
N GLU A 36 5.87 -2.22 -2.51
CA GLU A 36 7.30 -2.53 -2.65
C GLU A 36 7.86 -1.97 -3.96
N ALA A 37 7.10 -2.09 -5.05
CA ALA A 37 7.45 -1.48 -6.34
C ALA A 37 7.60 0.05 -6.24
N GLY A 38 6.68 0.72 -5.52
CA GLY A 38 6.75 2.17 -5.33
C GLY A 38 7.94 2.59 -4.48
N ILE A 39 8.24 1.85 -3.42
CA ILE A 39 9.39 2.13 -2.56
C ILE A 39 10.72 1.84 -3.28
N SER A 40 10.84 0.72 -4.00
CA SER A 40 12.03 0.38 -4.79
C SER A 40 12.31 1.41 -5.89
N PHE A 41 11.24 1.91 -6.53
CA PHE A 41 11.35 3.02 -7.48
C PHE A 41 11.89 4.30 -6.82
N LEU A 42 11.34 4.69 -5.67
CA LEU A 42 11.79 5.85 -4.91
C LEU A 42 13.24 5.69 -4.45
N GLU A 43 13.61 4.52 -3.96
CA GLU A 43 14.98 4.17 -3.56
C GLU A 43 15.96 4.41 -4.71
N THR A 44 15.65 3.86 -5.89
CA THR A 44 16.49 3.98 -7.08
C THR A 44 16.66 5.44 -7.51
N LEU A 45 15.60 6.25 -7.44
CA LEU A 45 15.68 7.68 -7.78
C LEU A 45 16.47 8.49 -6.76
N VAL A 46 16.24 8.27 -5.47
CA VAL A 46 16.88 9.03 -4.38
C VAL A 46 18.38 8.73 -4.30
N PHE A 47 18.77 7.48 -4.51
CA PHE A 47 20.17 7.05 -4.43
C PHE A 47 20.93 7.14 -5.77
N CYS A 48 20.33 7.75 -6.81
CA CYS A 48 21.00 7.98 -8.07
C CYS A 48 22.18 8.96 -7.87
N PRO A 49 23.44 8.60 -8.23
CA PRO A 49 24.59 9.45 -7.94
C PRO A 49 24.65 10.71 -8.80
N HIS A 50 24.20 10.64 -10.05
CA HIS A 50 24.36 11.70 -11.05
C HIS A 50 23.13 12.62 -11.19
N LEU A 51 21.99 12.21 -10.65
CA LEU A 51 20.74 12.95 -10.70
C LEU A 51 20.34 13.39 -9.30
N ARG A 52 19.75 14.58 -9.19
CA ARG A 52 19.15 15.06 -7.95
C ARG A 52 17.74 15.55 -8.23
N PHE A 53 16.77 14.83 -7.68
CA PHE A 53 15.36 15.19 -7.74
C PHE A 53 14.98 16.02 -6.51
N ASN A 54 14.36 17.17 -6.72
CA ASN A 54 13.98 18.06 -5.61
C ASN A 54 12.49 17.98 -5.25
N ASN A 55 11.66 17.43 -6.14
CA ASN A 55 10.21 17.47 -6.01
C ASN A 55 9.56 16.11 -6.23
N ILE A 56 9.90 15.16 -5.35
CA ILE A 56 9.27 13.83 -5.31
C ILE A 56 8.20 13.83 -4.24
N THR A 57 6.99 13.40 -4.60
CA THR A 57 5.86 13.26 -3.68
C THR A 57 5.30 11.83 -3.74
N LEU A 58 5.12 11.20 -2.59
CA LEU A 58 4.46 9.92 -2.42
C LEU A 58 3.05 10.13 -1.84
N ILE A 59 2.03 9.64 -2.54
CA ILE A 59 0.65 9.58 -2.05
C ILE A 59 0.40 8.17 -1.53
N SER A 60 0.06 8.04 -0.24
CA SER A 60 -0.17 6.74 0.39
C SER A 60 -1.28 6.84 1.43
N THR A 61 -2.14 5.82 1.50
CA THR A 61 -3.23 5.77 2.49
C THR A 61 -2.71 5.76 3.92
N CYS A 62 -1.56 5.13 4.15
CA CYS A 62 -0.96 4.92 5.46
C CYS A 62 0.39 5.65 5.63
N GLY A 63 0.76 6.51 4.69
CA GLY A 63 2.08 7.14 4.65
C GLY A 63 3.21 6.18 4.27
N LEU A 64 4.44 6.48 4.71
CA LEU A 64 5.61 5.63 4.48
C LEU A 64 5.61 4.42 5.43
N PRO A 65 5.95 3.21 4.93
CA PRO A 65 6.18 2.05 5.78
C PRO A 65 7.31 2.33 6.78
N GLY A 66 7.12 1.91 8.04
CA GLY A 66 8.09 2.11 9.12
C GLY A 66 7.76 3.23 10.11
N TYR A 67 6.78 4.09 9.84
CA TYR A 67 6.43 5.20 10.74
C TYR A 67 5.65 4.75 12.01
N HIS A 68 4.78 3.73 11.90
CA HIS A 68 4.00 3.20 13.02
C HIS A 68 4.42 1.76 13.36
N SER A 69 5.48 1.64 14.16
CA SER A 69 5.92 0.36 14.76
C SER A 69 5.09 0.03 16.01
N SER A 70 3.81 -0.29 15.84
CA SER A 70 3.08 -1.00 16.90
C SER A 70 3.09 -2.49 16.56
N SER A 71 4.04 -3.19 17.16
CA SER A 71 4.39 -4.61 17.00
C SER A 71 3.24 -5.63 17.19
N ARG A 72 2.03 -5.21 17.56
CA ARG A 72 0.91 -6.14 17.82
C ARG A 72 0.11 -6.51 16.57
N HIS A 73 0.29 -5.79 15.46
CA HIS A 73 -0.66 -5.79 14.35
C HIS A 73 -0.09 -6.23 13.00
N GLY A 74 1.24 -6.38 12.92
CA GLY A 74 1.92 -6.95 11.76
C GLY A 74 1.59 -8.44 11.51
N LYS A 75 0.84 -9.08 12.40
CA LYS A 75 0.52 -10.52 12.33
C LYS A 75 -0.40 -10.90 11.17
N PHE A 76 -1.15 -9.94 10.62
CA PHE A 76 -2.01 -10.17 9.45
C PHE A 76 -1.32 -9.85 8.13
N LYS A 77 -0.10 -9.30 8.13
CA LYS A 77 0.62 -9.07 6.88
C LYS A 77 1.49 -10.28 6.57
N ALA A 78 1.26 -10.88 5.42
CA ALA A 78 2.22 -11.80 4.83
C ALA A 78 3.54 -11.03 4.61
N SER A 79 4.64 -11.66 5.02
CA SER A 79 5.98 -11.15 4.76
C SER A 79 6.31 -11.34 3.29
N SER A 80 6.45 -10.24 2.55
CA SER A 80 6.97 -10.21 1.18
C SER A 80 8.48 -10.44 1.13
N HIS A 81 9.18 -10.32 2.27
CA HIS A 81 10.64 -10.47 2.43
C HIS A 81 11.53 -9.48 1.65
N SER A 82 10.97 -8.57 0.83
CA SER A 82 11.74 -7.58 0.08
C SER A 82 12.30 -6.45 0.95
N TYR A 83 11.49 -5.94 1.88
CA TYR A 83 11.89 -4.91 2.83
C TYR A 83 11.34 -5.22 4.22
N ASN A 84 12.21 -5.21 5.22
CA ASN A 84 11.84 -5.30 6.61
C ASN A 84 11.71 -3.88 7.23
N HIS A 85 11.24 -3.81 8.48
CA HIS A 85 11.09 -2.53 9.20
C HIS A 85 12.40 -1.75 9.33
N ASP A 86 13.50 -2.48 9.50
CA ASP A 86 14.84 -1.94 9.65
C ASP A 86 15.38 -1.33 8.36
N ASP A 87 15.08 -1.94 7.20
CA ASP A 87 15.47 -1.46 5.89
C ASP A 87 14.82 -0.10 5.62
N TYR A 88 13.51 0.02 5.88
CA TYR A 88 12.80 1.30 5.76
C TYR A 88 13.38 2.40 6.65
N ALA A 89 13.76 2.06 7.89
CA ALA A 89 14.41 3.00 8.81
C ALA A 89 15.79 3.45 8.31
N GLN A 90 16.57 2.52 7.75
CA GLN A 90 17.91 2.79 7.22
C GLN A 90 17.91 3.58 5.90
N MET A 91 16.91 3.39 5.03
CA MET A 91 16.76 4.13 3.79
C MET A 91 16.42 5.61 4.03
N SER A 92 15.65 5.91 5.08
CA SER A 92 15.22 7.27 5.45
C SER A 92 14.63 8.09 4.28
N LEU A 93 13.78 7.45 3.48
CA LEU A 93 13.08 8.08 2.36
C LEU A 93 12.28 9.32 2.76
N GLN A 94 11.81 9.39 4.01
CA GLN A 94 11.10 10.56 4.56
C GLN A 94 11.89 11.87 4.45
N THR A 95 13.22 11.80 4.39
CA THR A 95 14.10 12.96 4.27
C THR A 95 14.14 13.51 2.84
N TRP A 96 13.81 12.68 1.86
CA TRP A 96 13.96 12.97 0.43
C TRP A 96 12.64 13.08 -0.33
N VAL A 97 11.56 12.51 0.24
CA VAL A 97 10.26 12.38 -0.41
C VAL A 97 9.20 13.05 0.45
N ASN A 98 8.41 13.94 -0.16
CA ASN A 98 7.23 14.51 0.49
C ASN A 98 6.12 13.45 0.57
N VAL A 99 5.51 13.26 1.73
CA VAL A 99 4.46 12.26 1.91
C VAL A 99 3.11 12.95 2.07
N VAL A 100 2.17 12.61 1.20
CA VAL A 100 0.76 13.01 1.31
C VAL A 100 -0.04 11.80 1.77
N THR A 101 -0.45 11.83 3.04
CA THR A 101 -1.25 10.75 3.62
C THR A 101 -2.71 10.90 3.19
N GLY A 102 -3.20 9.95 2.40
CA GLY A 102 -4.58 9.92 1.93
C GLY A 102 -4.79 8.90 0.81
N LYS A 103 -6.05 8.55 0.56
CA LYS A 103 -6.41 7.65 -0.55
C LYS A 103 -6.57 8.47 -1.82
N MET A 104 -5.92 8.05 -2.91
CA MET A 104 -6.23 8.60 -4.23
C MET A 104 -7.67 8.25 -4.60
N ILE A 105 -8.47 9.25 -4.94
CA ILE A 105 -9.87 9.09 -5.35
C ILE A 105 -10.08 9.34 -6.85
N GLY A 106 -9.14 10.01 -7.52
CA GLY A 106 -9.26 10.30 -8.94
C GLY A 106 -7.99 10.90 -9.53
N ILE A 107 -7.92 10.92 -10.85
CA ILE A 107 -6.82 11.50 -11.62
C ILE A 107 -7.44 12.40 -12.69
N ASP A 108 -7.17 13.69 -12.61
CA ASP A 108 -7.48 14.62 -13.70
C ASP A 108 -6.24 14.75 -14.60
N ARG A 109 -6.30 14.06 -15.75
CA ARG A 109 -5.22 14.07 -16.75
C ARG A 109 -5.14 15.37 -17.53
N ALA A 110 -6.26 16.09 -17.68
CA ALA A 110 -6.31 17.34 -18.43
C ALA A 110 -5.66 18.47 -17.62
N ALA A 111 -6.01 18.57 -16.34
CA ALA A 111 -5.40 19.53 -15.41
C ALA A 111 -4.12 19.02 -14.73
N LYS A 112 -3.70 17.77 -15.01
CA LYS A 112 -2.50 17.10 -14.47
C LYS A 112 -2.38 17.16 -12.94
N HIS A 113 -3.43 16.72 -12.25
CA HIS A 113 -3.38 16.56 -10.80
C HIS A 113 -4.10 15.29 -10.32
N VAL A 114 -3.64 14.77 -9.19
CA VAL A 114 -4.26 13.67 -8.46
C VAL A 114 -5.19 14.24 -7.41
N LEU A 115 -6.39 13.68 -7.31
CA LEU A 115 -7.36 13.97 -6.26
C LEU A 115 -7.15 12.97 -5.13
N VAL A 116 -6.95 13.48 -3.92
CA VAL A 116 -6.77 12.70 -2.69
C VAL A 116 -7.96 12.97 -1.75
N THR A 117 -8.32 11.99 -0.92
CA THR A 117 -9.34 12.14 0.12
C THR A 117 -9.18 13.44 0.89
N GLY A 118 -10.28 14.16 1.14
CA GLY A 118 -10.24 15.49 1.77
C GLY A 118 -10.02 16.63 0.77
N ASP A 119 -10.38 16.44 -0.51
CA ASP A 119 -10.31 17.43 -1.59
C ASP A 119 -8.89 18.02 -1.83
N THR A 120 -7.86 17.27 -1.46
CA THR A 120 -6.47 17.67 -1.68
C THR A 120 -6.07 17.37 -3.12
N LYS A 121 -5.53 18.38 -3.82
CA LYS A 121 -5.09 18.29 -5.20
C LYS A 121 -3.56 18.28 -5.26
N VAL A 122 -2.99 17.20 -5.77
CA VAL A 122 -1.53 17.04 -5.91
C VAL A 122 -1.17 17.13 -7.39
N PRO A 123 -0.58 18.25 -7.86
CA PRO A 123 -0.22 18.40 -9.26
C PRO A 123 1.01 17.56 -9.62
N TYR A 124 1.04 17.03 -10.83
CA TYR A 124 2.13 16.18 -11.31
C TYR A 124 2.60 16.57 -12.71
N GLU A 125 3.86 16.24 -13.01
CA GLU A 125 4.39 16.20 -14.38
C GLU A 125 4.64 14.76 -14.80
N HIS A 126 5.19 13.95 -13.89
CA HIS A 126 5.28 12.50 -14.01
C HIS A 126 4.43 11.85 -12.92
N LEU A 127 3.52 10.98 -13.32
CA LEU A 127 2.67 10.20 -12.43
C LEU A 127 3.04 8.71 -12.55
N ILE A 128 3.42 8.11 -11.42
CA ILE A 128 3.76 6.70 -11.33
C ILE A 128 2.71 6.03 -10.45
N LEU A 129 2.06 5.00 -10.98
CA LEU A 129 1.02 4.25 -10.27
C LEU A 129 1.59 2.92 -9.77
N CYS A 130 1.75 2.83 -8.45
CA CYS A 130 2.23 1.67 -7.72
C CYS A 130 1.16 1.23 -6.70
N THR A 131 -0.11 1.20 -7.12
CA THR A 131 -1.25 0.92 -6.23
C THR A 131 -1.40 -0.55 -5.86
N GLY A 132 -0.60 -1.44 -6.44
CA GLY A 132 -0.67 -2.89 -6.22
C GLY A 132 -1.99 -3.51 -6.70
N GLU A 133 -2.24 -4.74 -6.26
CA GLU A 133 -3.45 -5.53 -6.57
C GLU A 133 -4.22 -5.85 -5.30
N GLN A 134 -5.56 -5.88 -5.35
CA GLN A 134 -6.41 -6.15 -4.19
C GLN A 134 -7.40 -7.28 -4.46
N TYR A 135 -7.65 -8.12 -3.45
CA TYR A 135 -8.70 -9.13 -3.51
C TYR A 135 -10.07 -8.48 -3.63
N GLN A 136 -10.83 -8.92 -4.63
CA GLN A 136 -12.23 -8.54 -4.81
C GLN A 136 -13.12 -9.40 -3.92
N VAL A 137 -14.26 -8.83 -3.47
CA VAL A 137 -15.31 -9.62 -2.83
C VAL A 137 -15.78 -10.69 -3.82
N PRO A 138 -15.78 -11.98 -3.44
CA PRO A 138 -16.24 -13.04 -4.33
C PRO A 138 -17.68 -12.78 -4.77
N CYS A 139 -17.89 -12.72 -6.09
CA CYS A 139 -19.23 -12.62 -6.63
C CYS A 139 -19.85 -14.02 -6.70
N PRO A 140 -20.97 -14.27 -6.00
CA PRO A 140 -21.70 -15.52 -6.17
C PRO A 140 -22.20 -15.59 -7.61
N THR A 141 -22.05 -16.76 -8.22
CA THR A 141 -22.49 -17.05 -9.60
C THR A 141 -24.01 -17.08 -9.79
N GLY A 142 -24.78 -16.85 -8.72
CA GLY A 142 -26.25 -16.89 -8.74
C GLY A 142 -26.84 -18.30 -8.85
N VAL A 143 -25.99 -19.33 -8.91
CA VAL A 143 -26.39 -20.73 -9.04
C VAL A 143 -26.89 -21.27 -7.71
N ASP A 144 -28.05 -21.94 -7.71
CA ASP A 144 -28.51 -22.66 -6.52
C ASP A 144 -27.66 -23.92 -6.32
N VAL A 145 -27.05 -24.05 -5.15
CA VAL A 145 -26.21 -25.21 -4.77
C VAL A 145 -27.00 -26.52 -4.85
N LYS A 146 -28.33 -26.44 -4.76
CA LYS A 146 -29.23 -27.60 -4.89
C LYS A 146 -29.29 -28.17 -6.31
N GLU A 147 -28.98 -27.38 -7.33
CA GLU A 147 -29.09 -27.79 -8.74
C GLU A 147 -27.90 -28.65 -9.21
N MET A 148 -26.89 -28.88 -8.36
CA MET A 148 -25.70 -29.71 -8.64
C MET A 148 -25.05 -29.42 -10.01
N LEU A 149 -25.06 -28.16 -10.43
CA LEU A 149 -24.46 -27.74 -11.69
C LEU A 149 -22.93 -27.79 -11.60
N THR A 150 -22.30 -28.31 -12.65
CA THR A 150 -20.84 -28.30 -12.83
C THR A 150 -20.37 -26.99 -13.45
N ASN A 151 -19.09 -26.64 -13.27
CA ASN A 151 -18.49 -25.41 -13.79
C ASN A 151 -18.68 -25.21 -15.32
N GLU A 152 -18.88 -26.29 -16.07
CA GLU A 152 -19.16 -26.27 -17.51
C GLU A 152 -20.54 -25.69 -17.85
N ASN A 153 -21.50 -25.80 -16.94
CA ASN A 153 -22.88 -25.36 -17.12
C ASN A 153 -23.14 -23.95 -16.56
N VAL A 154 -22.12 -23.32 -15.99
CA VAL A 154 -22.23 -22.00 -15.36
C VAL A 154 -21.50 -20.97 -16.21
N THR A 155 -22.26 -20.06 -16.82
CA THR A 155 -21.69 -18.90 -17.51
C THR A 155 -21.25 -17.88 -16.46
N VAL A 156 -19.95 -17.78 -16.22
CA VAL A 156 -19.36 -16.76 -15.32
C VAL A 156 -18.92 -15.58 -16.17
N ASP A 157 -19.48 -14.41 -15.89
CA ASP A 157 -18.97 -13.15 -16.44
C ASP A 157 -17.75 -12.71 -15.60
N PRO A 158 -16.54 -12.65 -16.19
CA PRO A 158 -15.32 -12.27 -15.46
C PRO A 158 -15.34 -10.82 -14.97
N ASP A 159 -16.14 -9.95 -15.59
CA ASP A 159 -16.25 -8.53 -15.22
C ASP A 159 -17.36 -8.29 -14.18
N GLN A 160 -18.09 -9.33 -13.79
CA GLN A 160 -19.18 -9.23 -12.83
C GLN A 160 -18.67 -8.87 -11.44
N GLN A 161 -19.14 -7.74 -10.91
CA GLN A 161 -18.83 -7.29 -9.55
C GLN A 161 -19.98 -7.55 -8.59
N PHE A 162 -19.66 -8.00 -7.37
CA PHE A 162 -20.67 -8.18 -6.34
C PHE A 162 -21.19 -6.83 -5.83
N MET A 163 -22.41 -6.48 -6.23
CA MET A 163 -23.10 -5.25 -5.82
C MET A 163 -24.03 -5.44 -4.60
N GLY A 164 -24.09 -6.67 -4.06
CA GLY A 164 -24.94 -7.01 -2.93
C GLY A 164 -24.38 -6.55 -1.58
N LYS A 165 -25.12 -6.86 -0.51
CA LYS A 165 -24.65 -6.61 0.86
C LYS A 165 -23.51 -7.55 1.19
N VAL A 166 -22.32 -7.00 1.41
CA VAL A 166 -21.14 -7.75 1.84
C VAL A 166 -21.40 -8.40 3.21
N PRO A 167 -21.12 -9.71 3.39
CA PRO A 167 -21.27 -10.38 4.67
C PRO A 167 -20.42 -9.71 5.76
N SER A 168 -20.96 -9.59 6.98
CA SER A 168 -20.27 -8.92 8.10
C SER A 168 -19.06 -9.69 8.64
N ASN A 169 -18.88 -10.94 8.22
CA ASN A 169 -17.76 -11.82 8.54
C ASN A 169 -16.70 -11.89 7.42
N LEU A 170 -16.81 -11.04 6.38
CA LEU A 170 -15.81 -10.91 5.32
C LEU A 170 -14.97 -9.66 5.56
N PHE A 171 -13.66 -9.83 5.70
CA PHE A 171 -12.71 -8.74 5.90
C PHE A 171 -11.68 -8.72 4.77
N ILE A 172 -11.50 -7.53 4.16
CA ILE A 172 -10.40 -7.27 3.24
C ILE A 172 -9.36 -6.46 4.01
N LEU A 173 -8.18 -7.05 4.21
CA LEU A 173 -7.14 -6.48 5.08
C LEU A 173 -6.09 -5.73 4.25
N ASN A 174 -6.31 -4.42 4.04
CA ASN A 174 -5.40 -3.57 3.27
C ASN A 174 -4.53 -2.68 4.17
N THR A 175 -5.15 -2.15 5.22
CA THR A 175 -4.55 -1.19 6.13
C THR A 175 -4.44 -1.77 7.52
N TYR A 176 -3.58 -1.15 8.34
CA TYR A 176 -3.51 -1.47 9.76
C TYR A 176 -4.88 -1.30 10.45
N THR A 177 -5.64 -0.28 10.07
CA THR A 177 -6.97 -0.03 10.62
C THR A 177 -7.95 -1.15 10.26
N ASP A 178 -7.84 -1.74 9.07
CA ASP A 178 -8.65 -2.90 8.68
C ASP A 178 -8.31 -4.13 9.54
N CYS A 179 -7.01 -4.35 9.81
CA CYS A 179 -6.55 -5.42 10.69
C CYS A 179 -7.09 -5.23 12.12
N GLU A 180 -7.10 -4.00 12.64
CA GLU A 180 -7.67 -3.70 13.95
C GLU A 180 -9.17 -3.93 14.01
N ASN A 181 -9.89 -3.51 12.97
CA ASN A 181 -11.32 -3.75 12.86
C ASN A 181 -11.64 -5.25 12.84
N ALA A 182 -10.87 -6.03 12.08
CA ALA A 182 -11.03 -7.49 12.02
C ALA A 182 -10.72 -8.15 13.38
N LEU A 183 -9.63 -7.74 14.05
CA LEU A 183 -9.29 -8.23 15.39
C LEU A 183 -10.35 -7.90 16.42
N HIS A 184 -10.86 -6.66 16.40
CA HIS A 184 -11.91 -6.21 17.31
C HIS A 184 -13.19 -7.02 17.08
N TRP A 185 -13.56 -7.26 15.82
CA TRP A 185 -14.70 -8.07 15.47
C TRP A 185 -14.55 -9.53 15.94
N LEU A 186 -13.38 -10.13 15.72
CA LEU A 186 -13.06 -11.50 16.17
C LEU A 186 -13.21 -11.64 17.68
N ARG A 187 -12.60 -10.74 18.46
CA ARG A 187 -12.67 -10.77 19.93
C ARG A 187 -14.09 -10.61 20.47
N LYS A 188 -14.91 -9.81 19.78
CA LYS A 188 -16.32 -9.60 20.17
C LYS A 188 -17.19 -10.83 19.93
N HIS A 189 -16.83 -11.68 18.96
CA HIS A 189 -17.58 -12.87 18.57
C HIS A 189 -16.91 -14.20 19.00
N ASP A 190 -15.85 -14.14 19.81
CA ASP A 190 -15.07 -15.30 20.28
C ASP A 190 -15.89 -16.28 21.14
N THR A 191 -16.99 -15.80 21.75
CA THR A 191 -17.90 -16.60 22.61
C THR A 191 -19.16 -17.09 21.88
N MET A 192 -19.41 -16.64 20.65
CA MET A 192 -20.53 -17.06 19.82
C MET A 192 -20.04 -17.24 18.40
N THR A 193 -19.79 -18.47 17.93
CA THR A 193 -20.31 -18.97 16.63
C THR A 193 -19.66 -20.27 16.17
N HIS A 194 -20.50 -21.25 15.82
CA HIS A 194 -20.22 -22.31 14.83
C HIS A 194 -20.11 -21.76 13.38
N GLY A 195 -19.68 -20.51 13.20
CA GLY A 195 -19.69 -19.78 11.94
C GLY A 195 -18.29 -19.64 11.37
N ARG A 196 -18.11 -19.92 10.07
CA ARG A 196 -16.81 -19.77 9.39
C ARG A 196 -16.55 -18.29 9.11
N VAL A 197 -15.37 -17.80 9.49
CA VAL A 197 -14.88 -16.45 9.16
C VAL A 197 -14.10 -16.53 7.85
N LEU A 198 -14.35 -15.60 6.92
CA LEU A 198 -13.61 -15.48 5.67
C LEU A 198 -12.72 -14.24 5.73
N ILE A 199 -11.41 -14.46 5.81
CA ILE A 199 -10.42 -13.38 5.82
C ILE A 199 -9.71 -13.40 4.47
N LEU A 200 -9.86 -12.32 3.70
CA LEU A 200 -9.14 -12.12 2.44
C LEU A 200 -7.92 -11.25 2.74
N LEU A 201 -6.77 -11.90 2.76
CA LEU A 201 -5.46 -11.31 3.01
C LEU A 201 -4.86 -10.85 1.70
N GLN A 202 -4.66 -9.54 1.51
CA GLN A 202 -3.87 -9.04 0.40
C GLN A 202 -2.37 -9.23 0.71
N VAL A 203 -1.71 -10.08 -0.09
CA VAL A 203 -0.25 -10.08 -0.21
C VAL A 203 0.08 -8.90 -1.13
N LEU A 204 0.63 -7.83 -0.59
CA LEU A 204 1.23 -6.77 -1.41
C LEU A 204 2.44 -7.37 -2.12
N LEU A 205 2.37 -7.49 -3.45
CA LEU A 205 3.54 -7.62 -4.32
C LEU A 205 4.24 -6.25 -4.47
#